data_AF-A0A662AYA1-F1
#
_entry.id   AF-A0A662AYA1-F1
#
_cell.length_a   1.000
_cell.length_b   1.000
_cell.length_c   1.000
_cell.angle_alpha   90.00
_cell.angle_beta   90.00
_cell.angle_gamma   90.00
#
_symmetry.space_group_name_H-M   'P 1'
#
loop_
_entity.id
_entity.type
_entity.pdbx_description
1 polymer ?
#
loop_
_entity_poly.entity_id
_entity_poly.type
_entity_poly.pdbx_seq_one_letter_code
_entity_poly.pdbx_strand_id
1 'polypeptide(L)' 'MSAATLGIIHTLLGPDHYLPFIVLSKARNWSRTRTMWITFISGVGHVTGSVVLGLIGIAMGFSLSKL' A
#
# COMPACT_ATOMS: atom_id res chain seq x y z
N MET A 1 14.87 0.29 -12.88
CA MET A 1 13.95 1.17 -12.12
C MET A 1 14.26 1.02 -10.64
N SER A 2 14.28 2.11 -9.87
CA SER A 2 14.41 2.02 -8.41
C SER A 2 13.08 1.62 -7.76
N ALA A 3 13.13 1.17 -6.50
CA ALA A 3 11.93 0.90 -5.72
C ALA A 3 11.03 2.15 -5.60
N ALA A 4 11.63 3.33 -5.48
CA ALA A 4 10.89 4.60 -5.45
C ALA A 4 10.19 4.89 -6.79
N THR A 5 10.88 4.70 -7.93
CA THR A 5 10.28 4.91 -9.25
C THR A 5 9.15 3.93 -9.53
N LEU A 6 9.35 2.64 -9.23
CA LEU A 6 8.26 1.64 -9.33
C LEU A 6 7.10 2.01 -8.41
N GLY A 7 7.40 2.41 -7.17
CA GLY A 7 6.46 2.87 -6.17
C GLY A 7 5.52 3.97 -6.67
N ILE A 8 6.10 5.00 -7.27
CA ILE A 8 5.36 6.14 -7.81
C ILE A 8 4.54 5.73 -9.04
N ILE A 9 5.17 5.04 -10.00
CA ILE A 9 4.53 4.73 -11.28
C ILE A 9 3.35 3.76 -11.11
N HIS A 10 3.50 2.69 -10.32
CA HIS A 10 2.39 1.73 -10.15
C HIS A 10 1.22 2.34 -9.39
N THR A 11 1.46 3.24 -8.43
CA THR A 11 0.39 3.93 -7.70
C THR A 11 -0.36 4.91 -8.60
N LEU A 12 0.35 5.63 -9.47
CA LEU A 12 -0.26 6.58 -10.42
C LEU A 12 -1.05 5.88 -11.52
N LEU A 13 -0.49 4.80 -12.09
CA LEU A 13 -1.09 4.08 -13.20
C LEU A 13 -2.13 3.05 -12.76
N GLY A 14 -2.03 2.54 -11.52
CA GLY A 14 -2.96 1.57 -10.93
C GLY A 14 -4.18 2.27 -10.33
N PRO A 15 -5.35 2.27 -11.00
CA PRO A 15 -6.55 2.88 -10.44
C PRO A 15 -7.01 2.18 -9.15
N ASP A 16 -6.61 0.94 -8.93
CA ASP A 16 -6.91 0.14 -7.75
C ASP A 16 -6.36 0.75 -6.44
N HIS A 17 -5.32 1.58 -6.52
CA HIS A 17 -4.69 2.18 -5.33
C HIS A 17 -5.37 3.48 -4.86
N TYR A 18 -6.19 4.13 -5.70
CA TYR A 18 -6.87 5.39 -5.34
C TYR A 18 -8.38 5.40 -5.61
N LEU A 19 -8.86 4.68 -6.63
CA LEU A 19 -10.27 4.68 -7.04
C LEU A 19 -11.21 4.22 -5.92
N PRO A 20 -10.89 3.20 -5.10
CA PRO A 20 -11.75 2.80 -3.98
C PRO A 20 -11.99 3.95 -3.00
N PHE A 21 -10.95 4.73 -2.67
CA PHE A 21 -11.06 5.87 -1.76
C PHE A 21 -11.87 7.01 -2.36
N ILE A 22 -11.76 7.25 -3.67
CA ILE A 22 -12.57 8.26 -4.37
C ILE A 22 -14.05 7.87 -4.33
N VAL A 23 -14.36 6.61 -4.67
CA VAL A 23 -15.75 6.11 -4.68
C VAL A 23 -16.34 6.12 -3.27
N LEU A 24 -15.59 5.69 -2.25
CA LEU A 24 -16.01 5.75 -0.84
C LEU A 24 -16.20 7.20 -0.36
N SER A 25 -15.28 8.09 -0.70
CA SER A 25 -15.37 9.52 -0.39
C SER A 25 -16.65 10.12 -0.95
N LYS A 26 -16.99 9.79 -2.20
CA LYS A 26 -18.21 10.29 -2.86
C LYS A 26 -19.47 9.68 -2.25
N ALA A 27 -19.50 8.37 -2.02
CA ALA A 27 -20.65 7.68 -1.43
C ALA A 27 -20.95 8.14 0.01
N ARG A 28 -19.92 8.55 0.76
CA ARG A 28 -20.02 8.96 2.17
C ARG A 28 -19.94 10.46 2.40
N ASN A 29 -19.93 11.27 1.35
CA ASN A 29 -19.77 12.73 1.41
C ASN A 29 -18.59 13.17 2.32
N TRP A 30 -17.43 12.52 2.19
CA TRP A 30 -16.25 12.90 2.96
C TRP A 30 -15.68 14.24 2.50
N SER A 31 -15.18 15.04 3.44
CA SER A 31 -14.36 16.20 3.11
C SER A 31 -13.04 15.75 2.47
N ARG A 32 -12.45 16.59 1.62
CA ARG A 32 -11.15 16.30 0.99
C ARG A 32 -10.08 15.95 2.02
N THR A 33 -10.03 16.69 3.12
CA THR A 33 -9.08 16.45 4.21
C THR A 33 -9.25 15.06 4.81
N ARG A 34 -10.49 14.60 5.05
CA ARG A 34 -10.76 13.25 5.55
C ARG A 34 -10.31 12.19 4.55
N THR A 35 -10.62 12.37 3.27
CA THR A 35 -10.23 11.43 2.21
C THR A 35 -8.71 11.32 2.12
N MET A 36 -8.00 12.45 2.13
CA MET A 36 -6.53 12.46 2.09
C MET A 36 -5.92 11.73 3.29
N TRP A 37 -6.41 11.97 4.51
CA TRP A 37 -5.89 11.30 5.70
C TRP A 37 -6.16 9.80 5.70
N ILE A 38 -7.38 9.38 5.32
CA ILE A 38 -7.73 7.95 5.25
C ILE A 38 -6.88 7.25 4.20
N THR A 39 -6.76 7.81 3.00
CA THR A 39 -5.92 7.25 1.93
C THR A 39 -4.46 7.18 2.38
N PHE A 40 -3.92 8.22 3.02
CA PHE A 40 -2.55 8.25 3.49
C PHE A 40 -2.28 7.17 4.54
N ILE A 41 -3.11 7.08 5.59
CA ILE A 41 -2.96 6.07 6.64
C ILE A 41 -3.07 4.66 6.06
N SER A 42 -4.01 4.44 5.15
CA SER A 42 -4.16 3.14 4.47
C SER A 42 -2.94 2.79 3.62
N GLY A 43 -2.38 3.77 2.90
CA GLY A 43 -1.17 3.57 2.09
C GLY A 43 0.04 3.20 2.95
N VAL A 44 0.25 3.90 4.07
CA VAL A 44 1.31 3.54 5.05
C VAL A 44 1.11 2.12 5.57
N GLY A 45 -0.10 1.77 6.00
CA GLY A 45 -0.42 0.42 6.48
C GLY A 45 -0.18 -0.66 5.42
N HIS A 46 -0.57 -0.42 4.18
CA HIS A 46 -0.37 -1.34 3.05
C HIS A 46 1.11 -1.59 2.78
N VAL A 47 1.93 -0.53 2.68
CA VAL A 47 3.36 -0.64 2.39
C VAL A 47 4.11 -1.28 3.56
N THR A 48 3.91 -0.80 4.79
CA THR A 48 4.57 -1.36 5.97
C THR A 48 4.17 -2.82 6.20
N GLY A 49 2.88 -3.15 6.01
CA GLY A 49 2.40 -4.53 6.08
C GLY A 49 3.10 -5.45 5.07
N SER A 50 3.25 -4.99 3.83
CA SER A 50 3.96 -5.73 2.77
C SER A 50 5.43 -5.95 3.12
N VAL A 51 6.10 -4.94 3.67
CA VAL A 51 7.49 -5.07 4.15
C VAL A 51 7.60 -6.09 5.28
N VAL A 52 6.72 -6.03 6.28
CA VAL A 52 6.70 -6.99 7.40
C VAL A 52 6.49 -8.41 6.89
N LEU A 53 5.51 -8.63 6.00
CA LEU A 53 5.27 -9.94 5.40
C LEU A 53 6.49 -10.43 4.59
N GLY A 54 7.15 -9.53 3.86
CA GLY A 54 8.39 -9.84 3.15
C GLY A 54 9.51 -10.28 4.09
N LEU A 55 9.71 -9.58 5.22
CA LEU A 55 10.70 -9.95 6.24
C LEU A 55 10.39 -11.31 6.87
N ILE A 56 9.12 -11.60 7.16
CA ILE A 56 8.67 -12.91 7.66
C ILE A 56 8.98 -14.00 6.61
N GLY A 57 8.70 -13.74 5.33
CA GLY A 57 9.03 -14.64 4.22
C GLY A 57 10.52 -14.94 4.13
N ILE A 58 11.37 -13.92 4.26
CA ILE A 58 12.84 -14.09 4.27
C ILE A 58 13.29 -14.93 5.47
N ALA A 59 12.78 -14.65 6.67
CA ALA A 59 13.11 -15.40 7.88
C ALA A 59 12.73 -16.88 7.76
N MET A 60 11.54 -17.17 7.24
CA MET A 60 11.11 -18.55 6.96
C MET A 60 12.00 -19.21 5.90
N GLY A 61 12.35 -18.48 4.83
CA GLY A 61 13.24 -18.98 3.78
C GLY A 61 14.60 -19.41 4.33
N PHE A 62 15.21 -18.62 5.21
CA PHE A 62 16.47 -18.99 5.87
C PHE A 62 16.35 -20.21 6.78
N SER A 63 15.21 -20.37 7.47
CA SER A 63 14.98 -21.55 8.32
C SER A 63 14.86 -22.82 7.48
N LEU A 64 14.20 -22.74 6.32
CA LEU A 64 14.01 -23.87 5.41
C LEU A 64 15.30 -24.24 4.67
N SER A 65 16.14 -23.26 4.30
CA SER A 65 17.40 -23.53 3.60
C SER A 65 18.49 -24.14 4.49
N LYS A 66 18.29 -24.12 5.82
CA LYS A 66 19.20 -24.71 6.81
C LYS A 66 18.80 -26.12 7.26
N LEU A 67 17.66 -26.63 6.77
CA LEU A 67 17.23 -28.01 6.95
C LEU A 67 17.96 -28.92 5.94
#